data_AF-A0A7S0TJH2-F1
#
_entry.id   AF-A0A7S0TJH2-F1
#
_cell.length_a   1.000
_cell.length_b   1.000
_cell.length_c   1.000
_cell.angle_alpha   90.00
_cell.angle_beta   90.00
_cell.angle_gamma   90.00
#
_symmetry.space_group_name_H-M   'P 1'
#
loop_
_entity.id
_entity.type
_entity.pdbx_description
1 polymer ?
#
loop_
_entity_poly.entity_id
_entity_poly.type
_entity_poly.pdbx_seq_one_letter_code
_entity_poly.pdbx_strand_id
1 'polypeptide(L)'
;IAALETIKTGHHLMSVPESLWLSAGVGESDDVLGKLFKELKDDIDGVSKLVLTLLYESHREAPKSKFWPYFCSLPLNVPLPFMWEEDQLPPDFKKEPLLVSHRLAYKAVVDITGTKLLERVLASPLQAFKETHLTPNKWAWAFSIVISRAFAVKRSAGGMFGGKGSVSLANTSAFKDPEYLLSVIDGNKQDDGMELVLIPGIDMLNHGEE
;
A
#
# COMPACT_ATOMS: atom_id res chain seq x y z
N ILE A 1 12.70 8.52 -12.13
CA ILE A 1 14.17 8.71 -11.95
C ILE A 1 14.83 8.77 -13.32
N ALA A 2 15.87 9.59 -13.49
CA ALA A 2 16.64 9.70 -14.74
C ALA A 2 18.13 9.48 -14.48
N ALA A 3 18.83 8.88 -15.44
CA ALA A 3 20.27 8.68 -15.36
C ALA A 3 21.01 9.99 -15.61
N LEU A 4 21.94 10.35 -14.72
CA LEU A 4 22.82 11.52 -14.90
C LEU A 4 24.11 11.16 -15.66
N GLU A 5 24.41 9.87 -15.76
CA GLU A 5 25.56 9.30 -16.44
C GLU A 5 25.21 7.95 -17.08
N THR A 6 26.10 7.40 -17.90
CA THR A 6 25.89 6.08 -18.52
C THR A 6 25.89 4.98 -17.46
N ILE A 7 24.76 4.26 -17.36
CA ILE A 7 24.57 3.13 -16.45
C ILE A 7 24.81 1.82 -17.22
N LYS A 8 25.62 0.93 -16.67
CA LYS A 8 25.88 -0.40 -17.24
C LYS A 8 25.06 -1.47 -16.52
N THR A 9 24.78 -2.57 -17.21
CA THR A 9 24.14 -3.75 -16.62
C THR A 9 24.91 -4.21 -15.39
N GLY A 10 24.20 -4.51 -14.31
CA GLY A 10 24.77 -4.92 -13.02
C GLY A 10 25.24 -3.75 -12.14
N HIS A 11 25.13 -2.50 -12.59
CA HIS A 11 25.38 -1.36 -11.71
C HIS A 11 24.35 -1.31 -10.58
N HIS A 12 24.86 -1.13 -9.36
CA HIS A 12 24.03 -0.82 -8.21
C HIS A 12 23.53 0.63 -8.32
N LEU A 13 22.23 0.80 -8.47
CA LEU A 13 21.60 2.11 -8.65
C LEU A 13 21.39 2.84 -7.32
N MET A 14 20.81 2.15 -6.34
CA MET A 14 20.48 2.72 -5.04
C MET A 14 20.19 1.64 -4.02
N SER A 15 20.37 2.00 -2.74
CA SER A 15 20.00 1.19 -1.58
C SER A 15 19.13 2.05 -0.67
N VAL A 16 18.02 1.50 -0.18
CA VAL A 16 17.14 2.15 0.79
C VAL A 16 17.12 1.31 2.06
N PRO A 17 17.57 1.82 3.22
CA PRO A 17 17.57 1.05 4.46
C PRO A 17 16.13 0.74 4.90
N GLU A 18 15.91 -0.46 5.46
CA GLU A 18 14.58 -0.92 5.93
C GLU A 18 13.94 0.04 6.94
N SER A 19 14.74 0.77 7.71
CA SER A 19 14.25 1.78 8.66
C SER A 19 13.50 2.94 7.98
N LEU A 20 13.64 3.09 6.65
CA LEU A 20 12.95 4.07 5.83
C LEU A 20 11.80 3.45 5.00
N TRP A 21 11.55 2.15 5.12
CA TRP A 21 10.40 1.53 4.46
C TRP A 21 9.12 1.85 5.25
N LEU A 22 8.04 2.10 4.54
CA LEU A 22 6.71 2.29 5.14
C LEU A 22 5.91 1.00 4.97
N SER A 23 5.57 0.37 6.08
CA SER A 23 4.84 -0.90 6.11
C SER A 23 3.73 -0.88 7.16
N ALA A 24 2.85 -1.88 7.16
CA ALA A 24 1.86 -2.04 8.24
C ALA A 24 2.52 -2.14 9.62
N GLY A 25 3.71 -2.77 9.71
CA GLY A 25 4.49 -2.87 10.94
C GLY A 25 4.93 -1.52 11.53
N VAL A 26 5.10 -0.49 10.69
CA VAL A 26 5.35 0.89 11.16
C VAL A 26 4.15 1.40 11.96
N GLY A 27 2.93 1.18 11.46
CA GLY A 27 1.72 1.56 12.17
C GLY A 27 1.45 0.70 13.41
N GLU A 28 1.76 -0.60 13.36
CA GLU A 28 1.65 -1.50 14.51
C GLU A 28 2.59 -1.13 15.66
N SER A 29 3.74 -0.53 15.34
CA SER A 29 4.73 -0.07 16.31
C SER A 29 4.43 1.33 16.86
N ASP A 30 3.46 2.06 16.29
CA ASP A 30 3.03 3.36 16.79
C ASP A 30 2.07 3.22 17.98
N ASP A 31 2.21 4.09 18.98
CA ASP A 31 1.47 4.01 20.25
C ASP A 31 -0.05 4.17 20.09
N VAL A 32 -0.49 4.95 19.11
CA VAL A 32 -1.91 5.23 18.86
C VAL A 32 -2.42 4.28 17.79
N LEU A 33 -1.75 4.23 16.64
CA LEU A 33 -2.20 3.44 15.51
C LEU A 33 -2.11 1.93 15.80
N GLY A 34 -1.09 1.49 16.54
CA GLY A 34 -0.94 0.10 16.95
C GLY A 34 -2.02 -0.35 17.94
N LYS A 35 -2.55 0.56 18.78
CA LYS A 35 -3.72 0.26 19.63
C LYS A 35 -4.99 0.14 18.79
N LEU A 36 -5.16 1.00 17.80
CA LEU A 36 -6.30 0.95 16.89
C LEU A 36 -6.31 -0.37 16.10
N PHE A 37 -5.16 -0.82 15.59
CA PHE A 37 -5.07 -2.10 14.89
C PHE A 37 -5.38 -3.29 15.79
N LYS A 38 -5.05 -3.22 17.08
CA LYS A 38 -5.45 -4.25 18.06
C LYS A 38 -6.95 -4.25 18.33
N GLU A 39 -7.59 -3.07 18.36
CA GLU A 39 -9.04 -2.92 18.51
C GLU A 39 -9.78 -3.49 17.28
N LEU A 40 -9.23 -3.30 16.09
CA LEU A 40 -9.83 -3.71 14.81
C LEU A 40 -9.37 -5.09 14.31
N LYS A 41 -8.67 -5.88 15.14
CA LYS A 41 -7.89 -7.06 14.71
C LYS A 41 -8.62 -8.06 13.81
N ASP A 42 -9.94 -8.23 13.97
CA ASP A 42 -10.76 -9.20 13.25
C ASP A 42 -11.37 -8.61 11.96
N ASP A 43 -11.17 -7.32 11.74
CA ASP A 43 -11.86 -6.52 10.73
C ASP A 43 -10.91 -5.67 9.86
N ILE A 44 -9.60 -5.82 10.05
CA ILE A 44 -8.60 -5.07 9.30
C ILE A 44 -7.53 -5.98 8.71
N ASP A 45 -7.45 -5.97 7.39
CA ASP A 45 -6.44 -6.69 6.63
C ASP A 45 -5.10 -5.92 6.54
N GLY A 46 -4.04 -6.59 6.07
CA GLY A 46 -2.70 -6.02 5.95
C GLY A 46 -2.60 -4.82 5.00
N VAL A 47 -3.37 -4.83 3.91
CA VAL A 47 -3.43 -3.71 2.95
C VAL A 47 -4.08 -2.51 3.62
N SER A 48 -5.22 -2.71 4.28
CA SER A 48 -5.93 -1.67 5.03
C SER A 48 -5.07 -1.08 6.15
N LYS A 49 -4.28 -1.91 6.87
CA LYS A 49 -3.30 -1.41 7.85
C LYS A 49 -2.24 -0.52 7.20
N LEU A 50 -1.70 -0.90 6.04
CA LEU A 50 -0.73 -0.07 5.33
C LEU A 50 -1.36 1.24 4.84
N VAL A 51 -2.58 1.21 4.32
CA VAL A 51 -3.34 2.40 3.89
C VAL A 51 -3.56 3.36 5.06
N LEU A 52 -4.02 2.85 6.22
CA LEU A 52 -4.18 3.68 7.42
C LEU A 52 -2.84 4.19 7.94
N THR A 53 -1.77 3.41 7.87
CA THR A 53 -0.42 3.86 8.26
C THR A 53 0.05 5.01 7.37
N LEU A 54 -0.13 4.89 6.06
CA LEU A 54 0.18 5.95 5.10
C LEU A 54 -0.60 7.22 5.42
N LEU A 55 -1.92 7.12 5.59
CA LEU A 55 -2.74 8.28 5.95
C LEU A 55 -2.33 8.87 7.29
N TYR A 56 -2.12 8.05 8.31
CA TYR A 56 -1.76 8.53 9.64
C TYR A 56 -0.46 9.35 9.59
N GLU A 57 0.58 8.78 8.98
CA GLU A 57 1.88 9.42 8.83
C GLU A 57 1.81 10.68 7.94
N SER A 58 0.97 10.69 6.90
CA SER A 58 0.81 11.86 6.04
C SER A 58 0.17 13.06 6.73
N HIS A 59 -0.55 12.87 7.84
CA HIS A 59 -1.18 13.99 8.58
C HIS A 59 -0.37 14.44 9.79
N ARG A 60 0.70 13.72 10.17
CA ARG A 60 1.56 14.12 11.28
C ARG A 60 2.45 15.32 10.93
N GLU A 61 2.70 15.54 9.64
CA GLU A 61 3.55 16.59 9.08
C GLU A 61 4.99 16.61 9.66
N ALA A 62 5.89 17.39 9.06
CA ALA A 62 7.21 17.61 9.65
C ALA A 62 7.10 18.46 10.94
N PRO A 63 7.89 18.18 11.99
CA PRO A 63 8.94 17.15 12.08
C PRO A 63 8.47 15.81 12.67
N LYS A 64 7.15 15.59 12.83
CA LYS A 64 6.60 14.44 13.56
C LYS A 64 6.62 13.14 12.75
N SER A 65 6.56 13.22 11.42
CA SER A 65 6.78 12.08 10.54
C SER A 65 8.14 12.14 9.88
N LYS A 66 8.94 11.09 10.07
CA LYS A 66 10.21 10.90 9.33
C LYS A 66 10.00 10.67 7.83
N PHE A 67 8.77 10.31 7.43
CA PHE A 67 8.38 10.07 6.05
C PHE A 67 7.85 11.33 5.35
N TRP A 68 7.81 12.47 6.03
CA TRP A 68 7.28 13.71 5.45
C TRP A 68 7.88 14.07 4.08
N PRO A 69 9.20 14.00 3.84
CA PRO A 69 9.77 14.27 2.52
C PRO A 69 9.25 13.32 1.44
N TYR A 70 9.00 12.05 1.80
CA TYR A 70 8.43 11.07 0.90
C TYR A 70 6.96 11.42 0.58
N PHE A 71 6.15 11.81 1.56
CA PHE A 71 4.77 12.23 1.28
C PHE A 71 4.68 13.47 0.39
N CYS A 72 5.59 14.43 0.54
CA CYS A 72 5.68 15.60 -0.36
C CYS A 72 6.00 15.23 -1.81
N SER A 73 6.55 14.04 -2.06
CA SER A 73 6.89 13.55 -3.40
C SER A 73 5.84 12.64 -4.02
N LEU A 74 4.83 12.22 -3.25
CA LEU A 74 3.78 11.37 -3.77
C LEU A 74 2.88 12.13 -4.75
N PRO A 75 2.38 11.45 -5.80
CA PRO A 75 1.43 12.07 -6.70
C PRO A 75 0.13 12.40 -5.97
N LEU A 76 -0.39 13.60 -6.22
CA LEU A 76 -1.68 14.05 -5.69
C LEU A 76 -2.86 13.28 -6.32
N ASN A 77 -2.66 12.70 -7.50
CA ASN A 77 -3.65 11.90 -8.19
C ASN A 77 -2.98 10.69 -8.85
N VAL A 78 -3.52 9.50 -8.61
CA VAL A 78 -3.17 8.25 -9.30
C VAL A 78 -4.46 7.67 -9.87
N PRO A 79 -4.81 8.01 -11.12
CA PRO A 79 -6.11 7.66 -11.68
C PRO A 79 -6.11 6.19 -12.12
N LEU A 80 -6.27 5.28 -11.16
CA LEU A 80 -6.44 3.86 -11.45
C LEU A 80 -7.85 3.58 -12.00
N PRO A 81 -8.03 2.55 -12.85
CA PRO A 81 -9.32 2.30 -13.50
C PRO A 81 -10.52 2.17 -12.56
N PHE A 82 -10.34 1.70 -11.33
CA PHE A 82 -11.42 1.61 -10.33
C PHE A 82 -11.94 2.97 -9.85
N MET A 83 -11.17 4.04 -10.07
CA MET A 83 -11.55 5.42 -9.78
C MET A 83 -12.18 6.14 -10.97
N TRP A 84 -12.14 5.54 -12.17
CA TRP A 84 -12.72 6.15 -13.36
C TRP A 84 -14.24 6.01 -13.33
N GLU A 85 -14.92 7.06 -13.75
CA GLU A 85 -16.35 6.99 -14.05
C GLU A 85 -16.62 6.19 -15.32
N GLU A 86 -17.85 5.71 -15.50
CA GLU A 86 -18.21 4.83 -16.63
C GLU A 86 -17.98 5.47 -18.01
N ASP A 87 -18.11 6.79 -18.10
CA ASP A 87 -17.88 7.57 -19.32
C ASP A 87 -16.38 7.80 -19.62
N GLN A 88 -15.51 7.67 -18.60
CA GLN A 88 -14.05 7.79 -18.73
C GLN A 88 -13.38 6.49 -19.19
N LEU A 89 -14.08 5.35 -19.10
CA LEU A 89 -13.57 4.05 -19.50
C LEU A 89 -13.37 3.95 -21.03
N PRO A 90 -12.16 3.62 -21.51
CA PRO A 90 -11.89 3.43 -22.94
C PRO A 90 -12.77 2.33 -23.56
N PRO A 91 -13.19 2.45 -24.85
CA PRO A 91 -13.99 1.43 -25.50
C PRO A 91 -13.38 0.03 -25.48
N ASP A 92 -12.06 -0.08 -25.63
CA ASP A 92 -11.37 -1.37 -25.62
C ASP A 92 -11.27 -1.96 -24.21
N PHE A 93 -11.16 -1.12 -23.16
CA PHE A 93 -11.26 -1.57 -21.78
C PHE A 93 -12.61 -2.23 -21.51
N LYS A 94 -13.71 -1.64 -22.01
CA LYS A 94 -15.08 -2.17 -21.85
C LYS A 94 -15.31 -3.50 -22.56
N LYS A 95 -14.51 -3.82 -23.57
CA LYS A 95 -14.62 -5.09 -24.32
C LYS A 95 -13.95 -6.26 -23.60
N GLU A 96 -13.13 -6.01 -22.58
CA GLU A 96 -12.38 -7.02 -21.83
C GLU A 96 -13.11 -7.37 -20.51
N PRO A 97 -13.90 -8.46 -20.45
CA PRO A 97 -14.79 -8.71 -19.30
C PRO A 97 -14.03 -8.91 -17.99
N LEU A 98 -12.82 -9.51 -18.06
CA LEU A 98 -11.96 -9.69 -16.88
C LEU A 98 -11.47 -8.34 -16.33
N LEU A 99 -11.06 -7.39 -17.18
CA LEU A 99 -10.62 -6.07 -16.73
C LEU A 99 -11.77 -5.28 -16.09
N VAL A 100 -12.96 -5.36 -16.69
CA VAL A 100 -14.18 -4.74 -16.12
C VAL A 100 -14.53 -5.38 -14.77
N SER A 101 -14.50 -6.71 -14.67
CA SER A 101 -14.78 -7.43 -13.43
C SER A 101 -13.79 -7.05 -12.32
N HIS A 102 -12.49 -7.06 -12.60
CA HIS A 102 -11.47 -6.66 -11.64
C HIS A 102 -11.65 -5.21 -11.18
N ARG A 103 -11.93 -4.29 -12.11
CA ARG A 103 -12.23 -2.90 -11.78
C ARG A 103 -13.37 -2.81 -10.76
N LEU A 104 -14.48 -3.49 -11.02
CA LEU A 104 -15.64 -3.46 -10.13
C LEU A 104 -15.33 -4.06 -8.76
N ALA A 105 -14.52 -5.11 -8.69
CA ALA A 105 -14.10 -5.70 -7.42
C ALA A 105 -13.23 -4.73 -6.59
N TYR A 106 -12.24 -4.06 -7.20
CA TYR A 106 -11.47 -3.03 -6.50
C TYR A 106 -12.33 -1.85 -6.06
N LYS A 107 -13.27 -1.42 -6.92
CA LYS A 107 -14.22 -0.35 -6.57
C LYS A 107 -15.08 -0.75 -5.37
N ALA A 108 -15.58 -1.99 -5.33
CA ALA A 108 -16.36 -2.50 -4.22
C ALA A 108 -15.55 -2.55 -2.91
N VAL A 109 -14.28 -2.96 -2.95
CA VAL A 109 -13.40 -2.90 -1.77
C VAL A 109 -13.24 -1.47 -1.27
N VAL A 110 -12.92 -0.53 -2.17
CA VAL A 110 -12.70 0.87 -1.79
C VAL A 110 -13.98 1.51 -1.24
N ASP A 111 -15.12 1.27 -1.89
CA ASP A 111 -16.39 1.90 -1.53
C ASP A 111 -17.03 1.24 -0.29
N ILE A 112 -17.09 -0.09 -0.22
CA ILE A 112 -17.81 -0.82 0.84
C ILE A 112 -16.91 -1.09 2.03
N THR A 113 -15.75 -1.71 1.79
CA THR A 113 -14.80 -2.06 2.87
C THR A 113 -14.19 -0.79 3.46
N GLY A 114 -13.82 0.16 2.60
CA GLY A 114 -13.39 1.49 3.02
C GLY A 114 -14.42 2.14 3.94
N THR A 115 -15.63 2.41 3.48
CA THR A 115 -16.65 3.14 4.28
C THR A 115 -16.90 2.51 5.65
N LYS A 116 -17.10 1.18 5.71
CA LYS A 116 -17.33 0.48 7.00
C LYS A 116 -16.13 0.58 7.95
N LEU A 117 -14.92 0.47 7.41
CA LEU A 117 -13.71 0.62 8.21
C LEU A 117 -13.53 2.07 8.69
N LEU A 118 -13.77 3.06 7.83
CA LEU A 118 -13.66 4.48 8.19
C LEU A 118 -14.61 4.83 9.35
N GLU A 119 -15.87 4.38 9.29
CA GLU A 119 -16.86 4.60 10.36
C GLU A 119 -16.35 4.07 11.71
N ARG A 120 -15.78 2.87 11.72
CA ARG A 120 -15.22 2.26 12.95
C ARG A 120 -13.97 2.98 13.44
N VAL A 121 -13.09 3.36 12.53
CA VAL A 121 -11.87 4.11 12.88
C VAL A 121 -12.23 5.47 13.48
N LEU A 122 -13.22 6.17 12.93
CA LEU A 122 -13.69 7.46 13.43
C LEU A 122 -14.48 7.34 14.74
N ALA A 123 -15.20 6.23 14.94
CA ALA A 123 -15.91 5.95 16.19
C ALA A 123 -14.99 5.49 17.34
N SER A 124 -13.76 5.04 17.04
CA SER A 124 -12.82 4.57 18.06
C SER A 124 -12.47 5.70 19.05
N PRO A 125 -12.47 5.42 20.36
CA PRO A 125 -12.11 6.41 21.38
C PRO A 125 -10.63 6.82 21.33
N LEU A 126 -9.80 6.11 20.57
CA LEU A 126 -8.38 6.43 20.38
C LEU A 126 -8.17 7.71 19.57
N GLN A 127 -9.16 8.14 18.79
CA GLN A 127 -9.12 9.36 17.97
C GLN A 127 -7.84 9.50 17.14
N ALA A 128 -7.37 8.40 16.56
CA ALA A 128 -6.16 8.36 15.74
C ALA A 128 -6.27 9.29 14.52
N PHE A 129 -7.49 9.51 14.03
CA PHE A 129 -7.79 10.37 12.89
C PHE A 129 -8.81 11.43 13.27
N LYS A 130 -8.64 12.62 12.69
CA LYS A 130 -9.74 13.58 12.57
C LYS A 130 -10.59 13.19 11.36
N GLU A 131 -11.89 13.51 11.38
CA GLU A 131 -12.78 13.26 10.23
C GLU A 131 -12.23 13.87 8.92
N THR A 132 -11.62 15.05 9.00
CA THR A 132 -11.01 15.71 7.84
C THR A 132 -9.78 14.97 7.29
N HIS A 133 -9.17 14.08 8.07
CA HIS A 133 -8.00 13.29 7.68
C HIS A 133 -8.39 11.97 7.02
N LEU A 134 -9.61 11.50 7.27
CA LEU A 134 -10.05 10.17 6.91
C LEU A 134 -11.40 10.24 6.17
N THR A 135 -11.33 10.63 4.90
CA THR A 135 -12.49 10.72 4.00
C THR A 135 -12.43 9.62 2.94
N PRO A 136 -13.56 9.26 2.29
CA PRO A 136 -13.55 8.27 1.20
C PRO A 136 -12.56 8.60 0.08
N ASN A 137 -12.43 9.88 -0.29
CA ASN A 137 -11.47 10.30 -1.32
C ASN A 137 -10.02 10.12 -0.87
N LYS A 138 -9.70 10.40 0.39
CA LYS A 138 -8.35 10.18 0.94
C LYS A 138 -8.03 8.69 1.07
N TRP A 139 -9.02 7.89 1.45
CA TRP A 139 -8.93 6.44 1.46
C TRP A 139 -8.63 5.89 0.06
N ALA A 140 -9.43 6.27 -0.94
CA ALA A 140 -9.23 5.85 -2.33
C ALA A 140 -7.85 6.28 -2.88
N TRP A 141 -7.40 7.48 -2.54
CA TRP A 141 -6.05 7.95 -2.89
C TRP A 141 -4.95 7.11 -2.21
N ALA A 142 -5.04 6.87 -0.91
CA ALA A 142 -4.01 6.09 -0.21
C ALA A 142 -3.99 4.63 -0.68
N PHE A 143 -5.16 4.05 -0.96
CA PHE A 143 -5.29 2.73 -1.55
C PHE A 143 -4.67 2.69 -2.96
N SER A 144 -4.90 3.70 -3.80
CA SER A 144 -4.29 3.77 -5.13
C SER A 144 -2.77 3.92 -5.08
N ILE A 145 -2.23 4.67 -4.12
CA ILE A 145 -0.79 4.72 -3.84
C ILE A 145 -0.27 3.32 -3.48
N VAL A 146 -0.89 2.63 -2.52
CA VAL A 146 -0.44 1.29 -2.10
C VAL A 146 -0.45 0.31 -3.26
N ILE A 147 -1.54 0.20 -4.01
CA ILE A 147 -1.65 -0.78 -5.10
C ILE A 147 -0.70 -0.46 -6.27
N SER A 148 -0.43 0.82 -6.53
CA SER A 148 0.44 1.21 -7.67
C SER A 148 1.93 1.25 -7.35
N ARG A 149 2.32 1.35 -6.07
CA ARG A 149 3.71 1.63 -5.66
C ARG A 149 4.29 0.65 -4.66
N ALA A 150 3.47 -0.14 -3.95
CA ALA A 150 3.99 -1.06 -2.94
C ALA A 150 4.72 -2.24 -3.58
N PHE A 151 5.78 -2.66 -2.90
CA PHE A 151 6.50 -3.88 -3.17
C PHE A 151 6.03 -4.96 -2.21
N ALA A 152 5.87 -6.17 -2.71
CA ALA A 152 5.70 -7.34 -1.87
C ALA A 152 7.05 -7.91 -1.49
N VAL A 153 7.30 -8.04 -0.19
CA VAL A 153 8.55 -8.56 0.35
C VAL A 153 8.28 -9.78 1.21
N LYS A 154 9.13 -10.79 1.09
CA LYS A 154 9.13 -11.96 1.97
C LYS A 154 10.28 -11.83 2.95
N ARG A 155 9.96 -11.93 4.25
CA ARG A 155 10.96 -11.99 5.31
C ARG A 155 11.29 -13.44 5.60
N SER A 156 12.55 -13.81 5.43
CA SER A 156 13.06 -15.11 5.89
C SER A 156 13.65 -14.94 7.29
N ALA A 157 13.11 -15.66 8.26
CA ALA A 157 13.69 -15.72 9.59
C ALA A 157 15.10 -16.28 9.48
N GLY A 158 16.08 -15.56 10.00
CA GLY A 158 17.47 -16.01 10.04
C GLY A 158 17.55 -17.36 10.74
N GLY A 159 18.28 -18.32 10.17
CA GLY A 159 18.43 -19.65 10.72
C GLY A 159 18.96 -19.63 12.16
N MET A 160 18.75 -20.74 12.88
CA MET A 160 19.03 -21.00 14.31
C MET A 160 20.46 -20.65 14.81
N PHE A 161 21.33 -20.15 13.94
CA PHE A 161 22.73 -19.77 14.20
C PHE A 161 23.01 -18.26 14.10
N GLY A 162 22.00 -17.39 14.22
CA GLY A 162 22.21 -15.94 14.34
C GLY A 162 22.51 -15.22 13.03
N GLY A 163 22.15 -15.80 11.88
CA GLY A 163 22.15 -15.08 10.61
C GLY A 163 21.14 -13.94 10.63
N LYS A 164 21.50 -12.75 10.14
CA LYS A 164 20.52 -11.68 9.89
C LYS A 164 19.47 -12.22 8.91
N GLY A 165 18.18 -12.09 9.24
CA GLY A 165 17.10 -12.46 8.32
C GLY A 165 17.30 -11.75 6.98
N SER A 166 17.04 -12.44 5.88
CA SER A 166 17.08 -11.84 4.55
C SER A 166 15.69 -11.42 4.10
N VAL A 167 15.62 -10.25 3.46
CA VAL A 167 14.43 -9.78 2.76
C VAL A 167 14.63 -10.01 1.28
N SER A 168 13.67 -10.68 0.65
CA SER A 168 13.62 -10.86 -0.80
C SER A 168 12.33 -10.28 -1.33
N LEU A 169 12.36 -9.72 -2.54
CA LEU A 169 11.12 -9.44 -3.27
C LEU A 169 10.36 -10.74 -3.45
N ALA A 170 9.10 -10.76 -3.02
CA ALA A 170 8.21 -11.85 -3.37
C ALA A 170 7.98 -11.83 -4.89
N ASN A 171 7.74 -13.01 -5.49
CA ASN A 171 7.48 -13.09 -6.92
C ASN A 171 6.32 -12.13 -7.27
N THR A 172 6.62 -11.10 -8.07
CA THR A 172 5.70 -10.00 -8.38
C THR A 172 4.47 -10.48 -9.15
N SER A 173 4.49 -11.70 -9.71
CA SER A 173 3.33 -12.32 -10.35
C SER A 173 2.18 -12.59 -9.37
N ALA A 174 2.43 -12.78 -8.07
CA ALA A 174 1.38 -13.01 -7.09
C ALA A 174 0.44 -11.81 -6.93
N PHE A 175 0.90 -10.59 -7.25
CA PHE A 175 0.12 -9.35 -7.12
C PHE A 175 -0.35 -8.79 -8.47
N LYS A 176 0.03 -9.44 -9.59
CA LYS A 176 -0.60 -9.22 -10.89
C LYS A 176 -1.95 -9.92 -11.01
N ASP A 177 -2.30 -10.76 -10.04
CA ASP A 177 -3.55 -11.47 -9.96
C ASP A 177 -4.51 -10.74 -8.99
N PRO A 178 -5.53 -10.04 -9.52
CA PRO A 178 -6.54 -9.39 -8.71
C PRO A 178 -7.27 -10.36 -7.79
N GLU A 179 -7.41 -11.64 -8.15
CA GLU A 179 -8.02 -12.64 -7.26
C GLU A 179 -7.16 -12.89 -6.03
N TYR A 180 -5.83 -12.83 -6.16
CA TYR A 180 -4.93 -12.92 -5.01
C TYR A 180 -5.09 -11.71 -4.09
N LEU A 181 -5.05 -10.49 -4.63
CA LEU A 181 -5.25 -9.26 -3.84
C LEU A 181 -6.62 -9.23 -3.16
N LEU A 182 -7.68 -9.61 -3.87
CA LEU A 182 -9.02 -9.74 -3.31
C LEU A 182 -9.07 -10.84 -2.24
N SER A 183 -8.39 -11.98 -2.43
CA SER A 183 -8.34 -13.05 -1.43
C SER A 183 -7.57 -12.67 -0.15
N VAL A 184 -6.59 -11.77 -0.26
CA VAL A 184 -5.86 -11.19 0.88
C VAL A 184 -6.75 -10.18 1.61
N ILE A 185 -7.47 -9.34 0.87
CA ILE A 185 -8.41 -8.34 1.42
C ILE A 185 -9.62 -9.03 2.08
N ASP A 186 -10.14 -10.09 1.48
CA ASP A 186 -11.27 -10.89 1.98
C ASP A 186 -10.87 -11.83 3.14
N GLY A 187 -9.59 -11.84 3.54
CA GLY A 187 -9.09 -12.68 4.64
C GLY A 187 -9.11 -14.20 4.35
N ASN A 188 -9.32 -14.60 3.09
CA ASN A 188 -9.50 -16.00 2.67
C ASN A 188 -8.16 -16.73 2.42
N LYS A 189 -7.04 -16.02 2.34
CA LYS A 189 -5.70 -16.63 2.31
C LYS A 189 -4.86 -16.16 3.48
N GLN A 190 -4.37 -17.14 4.25
CA GLN A 190 -3.37 -16.92 5.29
C GLN A 190 -2.03 -16.56 4.64
N ASP A 191 -1.47 -15.47 5.15
CA ASP A 191 -0.20 -14.84 4.81
C ASP A 191 0.95 -15.83 4.59
N ASP A 192 1.49 -15.92 3.37
CA ASP A 192 2.70 -16.70 3.02
C ASP A 192 4.00 -16.07 3.60
N GLY A 193 3.87 -15.17 4.58
CA GLY A 193 4.92 -14.31 5.14
C GLY A 193 5.26 -13.14 4.23
N MET A 194 4.29 -12.65 3.45
CA MET A 194 4.44 -11.57 2.48
C MET A 194 3.90 -10.26 3.05
N GLU A 195 4.79 -9.27 3.17
CA GLU A 195 4.44 -7.93 3.63
C GLU A 195 4.44 -6.96 2.44
N LEU A 196 3.43 -6.07 2.37
CA LEU A 196 3.47 -4.94 1.45
C LEU A 196 4.23 -3.78 2.09
N VAL A 197 5.16 -3.19 1.33
CA VAL A 197 5.99 -2.07 1.77
C VAL A 197 6.09 -1.01 0.67
N LEU A 198 5.99 0.25 1.04
CA LEU A 198 6.41 1.36 0.19
C LEU A 198 7.89 1.66 0.48
N ILE A 199 8.69 1.77 -0.58
CA ILE A 199 10.13 1.97 -0.49
C ILE A 199 10.46 3.31 -1.14
N PRO A 200 10.58 4.39 -0.35
CA PRO A 200 10.78 5.73 -0.87
C PRO A 200 11.94 5.80 -1.87
N GLY A 201 11.67 6.38 -3.04
CA GLY A 201 12.64 6.57 -4.10
C GLY A 201 12.71 5.39 -5.07
N ILE A 202 12.63 4.15 -4.59
CA ILE A 202 12.54 2.96 -5.47
C ILE A 202 11.20 2.95 -6.20
N ASP A 203 10.11 3.24 -5.48
CA ASP A 203 8.75 3.29 -6.01
C ASP A 203 8.49 4.47 -6.97
N MET A 204 9.49 5.31 -7.22
CA MET A 204 9.47 6.38 -8.23
C MET A 204 10.09 5.96 -9.56
N LEU A 205 10.58 4.72 -9.66
CA LEU A 205 10.97 4.12 -10.93
C LEU A 205 9.72 3.72 -11.70
N ASN A 206 9.63 4.15 -12.95
CA ASN A 206 8.59 3.67 -13.85
C ASN A 206 8.95 2.26 -14.33
N HIS A 207 7.93 1.47 -14.64
CA HIS A 207 8.12 0.23 -15.39
C HIS A 207 8.58 0.57 -16.82
N GLY A 208 9.62 -0.11 -17.30
CA GLY A 208 10.03 -0.08 -18.70
C GLY A 208 9.57 -1.36 -19.40
N GLU A 209 9.22 -1.25 -20.68
CA GLU A 209 9.00 -2.43 -21.53
C GLU A 209 10.34 -3.13 -21.79
N GLU A 210 10.37 -4.45 -21.63
CA GLU A 210 11.47 -5.31 -22.11
C GLU A 210 11.20 -5.77 -23.55
#